data_AF-A0A9W6YW89-F1
#
_entry.id   AF-A0A9W6YW89-F1
#
_cell.length_a   1.000
_cell.length_b   1.000
_cell.length_c   1.000
_cell.angle_alpha   90.00
_cell.angle_beta   90.00
_cell.angle_gamma   90.00
#
_symmetry.space_group_name_H-M   'P 1'
#
loop_
_entity.id
_entity.type
_entity.pdbx_description
1 polymer ?
#
loop_
_entity_poly.entity_id
_entity_poly.type
_entity_poly.pdbx_seq_one_letter_code
_entity_poly.pdbx_strand_id
1 'polypeptide(L)' 'MITDTLFKTDDIQKRKHFIELGDKVKEDGGEVVVFSSLHDSGEQLNQLTGIAVILNYPVPNLDESDEEND' A
#
# COMPACT_ATOMS: atom_id res chain seq x y z
N MET A 1 3.16 4.82 -0.16
CA MET A 1 3.23 4.96 -1.63
C MET A 1 2.32 3.91 -2.23
N ILE A 2 1.48 4.27 -3.20
CA ILE A 2 0.53 3.33 -3.82
C ILE A 2 0.34 3.68 -5.30
N THR A 3 0.17 2.70 -6.17
CA THR A 3 -0.10 2.94 -7.60
C THR A 3 -1.58 3.21 -7.86
N ASP A 4 -1.87 4.01 -8.88
CA ASP A 4 -3.23 4.32 -9.28
C ASP A 4 -3.99 3.10 -9.83
N THR A 5 -3.29 2.06 -10.26
CA THR A 5 -3.85 0.76 -10.65
C THR A 5 -4.57 0.09 -9.48
N LEU A 6 -4.03 0.15 -8.26
CA LEU A 6 -4.64 -0.46 -7.08
C LEU A 6 -5.92 0.27 -6.65
N PHE A 7 -5.98 1.59 -6.84
CA PHE A 7 -7.22 2.36 -6.62
C PHE A 7 -8.28 2.16 -7.70
N LYS A 8 -7.87 1.75 -8.90
CA LYS A 8 -8.77 1.55 -10.06
C LYS A 8 -9.02 0.07 -10.37
N THR A 9 -8.68 -0.83 -9.45
CA THR A 9 -8.88 -2.27 -9.67
C THR A 9 -10.37 -2.62 -9.77
N ASP A 10 -10.69 -3.63 -10.58
CA ASP A 10 -12.07 -4.10 -10.80
C ASP A 10 -12.63 -4.86 -9.59
N ASP A 11 -11.74 -5.41 -8.76
CA ASP A 11 -12.11 -6.04 -7.50
C ASP A 11 -12.53 -4.99 -6.46
N ILE A 12 -13.84 -4.89 -6.23
CA ILE A 12 -14.44 -3.92 -5.32
C ILE A 12 -13.90 -4.07 -3.89
N GLN A 13 -13.63 -5.31 -3.44
CA GLN A 13 -13.16 -5.55 -2.07
C GLN A 13 -11.73 -5.05 -1.90
N LYS A 14 -10.84 -5.40 -2.84
CA LYS A 14 -9.47 -4.89 -2.86
C LYS A 14 -9.44 -3.37 -2.95
N ARG A 15 -10.25 -2.78 -3.84
CA ARG A 15 -10.33 -1.32 -4.00
C ARG A 15 -10.71 -0.63 -2.68
N LYS A 16 -11.74 -1.13 -1.99
CA LYS A 16 -12.17 -0.57 -0.70
C LYS A 16 -11.07 -0.69 0.34
N HIS A 17 -10.44 -1.85 0.44
CA HIS A 17 -9.35 -2.09 1.40
C HIS A 17 -8.21 -1.08 1.23
N PHE A 18 -7.76 -0.81 0.00
CA PHE A 18 -6.68 0.16 -0.24
C PHE A 18 -7.10 1.61 -0.03
N ILE A 19 -8.38 1.96 -0.27
CA ILE A 19 -8.93 3.28 0.07
C ILE A 19 -8.93 3.48 1.59
N GLU A 20 -9.49 2.52 2.33
CA GLU A 20 -9.55 2.56 3.79
C GLU A 20 -8.14 2.60 4.41
N LEU A 21 -7.20 1.82 3.87
CA LEU A 21 -5.80 1.85 4.31
C LEU A 21 -5.16 3.22 4.07
N GLY A 22 -5.39 3.83 2.90
CA GLY A 22 -4.87 5.16 2.59
C GLY A 22 -5.46 6.25 3.49
N ASP A 23 -6.74 6.15 3.82
CA ASP A 23 -7.40 7.10 4.73
C ASP A 23 -6.90 6.92 6.17
N LYS A 24 -6.76 5.68 6.64
CA LYS A 24 -6.18 5.38 7.96
C LYS A 24 -4.77 5.94 8.12
N VAL A 25 -3.91 5.78 7.12
CA VAL A 25 -2.54 6.33 7.16
C VAL A 25 -2.56 7.86 7.30
N LYS A 26 -3.49 8.55 6.63
CA LYS A 26 -3.64 10.00 6.76
C LYS A 26 -4.16 10.40 8.14
N GLU A 27 -5.11 9.65 8.70
CA GLU A 27 -5.62 9.86 10.06
C GLU A 27 -4.52 9.68 11.12
N ASP A 28 -3.65 8.69 10.93
CA ASP A 28 -2.47 8.44 11.78
C ASP A 28 -1.34 9.48 11.58
N GLY A 29 -1.54 10.47 10.70
CA GLY A 29 -0.61 11.56 10.43
C GLY A 29 0.49 11.25 9.42
N GLY A 30 0.37 10.12 8.70
CA GLY A 30 1.27 9.73 7.62
C GLY A 30 0.91 10.35 6.26
N GLU A 31 1.87 10.34 5.34
CA GLU A 31 1.67 10.85 3.98
C GLU A 31 1.40 9.71 2.99
N VAL A 32 0.35 9.87 2.18
CA VAL A 32 0.00 8.94 1.10
C VAL A 32 0.24 9.58 -0.25
N VAL A 33 1.24 9.07 -0.96
CA VAL A 33 1.59 9.48 -2.33
C VAL A 33 1.10 8.45 -3.33
N VAL A 34 0.38 8.92 -4.35
CA VAL A 34 -0.14 8.10 -5.45
C VAL A 34 0.76 8.21 -6.67
N PHE A 35 1.27 7.07 -7.15
CA PHE A 35 2.09 6.98 -8.35
C PHE A 35 1.26 6.60 -9.57
N SER A 36 1.48 7.28 -10.69
CA SER A 36 0.88 6.87 -11.96
C SER A 36 1.59 5.64 -12.49
N SER A 37 0.82 4.60 -12.78
CA SER A 37 1.30 3.37 -13.44
C SER A 37 1.86 3.57 -14.85
N LEU A 38 1.65 4.75 -15.47
CA LEU A 38 2.19 5.10 -16.79
C LEU A 38 3.57 5.78 -16.73
N HIS A 39 4.12 5.98 -15.54
CA HIS A 39 5.45 6.56 -15.34
C HIS A 39 6.41 5.48 -14.81
N ASP A 40 7.69 5.58 -15.14
CA ASP A 40 8.73 4.60 -14.75
C ASP A 40 8.70 4.28 -13.24
N SER A 41 8.46 5.29 -12.41
CA SER A 41 8.34 5.12 -10.95
C SER A 41 7.14 4.27 -10.53
N GLY A 42 6.01 4.39 -11.24
CA GLY A 42 4.83 3.57 -10.99
C GLY A 42 4.98 2.15 -11.53
N GLU A 43 5.67 1.98 -12.67
CA GLU A 43 6.01 0.65 -13.18
C GLU A 43 6.93 -0.11 -12.22
N GLN A 44 7.98 0.55 -11.71
CA GLN A 44 8.87 -0.01 -10.70
C GLN A 44 8.12 -0.38 -9.42
N LEU A 45 7.22 0.49 -8.94
CA LEU A 45 6.41 0.19 -7.76
C LEU A 45 5.45 -0.99 -8.01
N ASN A 46 4.88 -1.10 -9.21
CA ASN A 46 4.04 -2.24 -9.59
C ASN A 46 4.82 -3.57 -9.62
N GLN A 47 6.11 -3.56 -9.99
CA GLN A 47 6.97 -4.74 -9.86
C GLN A 47 7.16 -5.18 -8.39
N LEU A 48 6.99 -4.26 -7.45
CA LEU A 48 6.96 -4.49 -6.00
C LEU A 48 5.52 -4.59 -5.46
N THR A 49 4.60 -5.21 -6.20
CA THR A 49 3.16 -5.38 -5.89
C THR A 49 2.27 -4.13 -6.02
N GLY A 50 2.85 -2.95 -6.24
CA GLY A 50 2.12 -1.69 -6.43
C GLY A 50 1.92 -0.87 -5.16
N ILE A 51 2.39 -1.34 -4.01
CA ILE A 51 2.30 -0.64 -2.73
C ILE A 51 3.60 -0.77 -1.93
N ALA A 52 4.01 0.31 -1.27
CA ALA A 52 5.17 0.32 -0.39
C ALA A 52 5.03 1.40 0.68
N VAL A 53 5.66 1.18 1.84
CA VAL A 53 5.62 2.09 2.98
C VAL A 53 7.02 2.35 3.52
N ILE A 54 7.23 3.55 4.06
CA ILE A 54 8.41 3.91 4.84
C ILE A 54 7.93 4.06 6.28
N LEU A 55 8.54 3.31 7.19
CA LEU A 55 8.15 3.27 8.61
C LEU A 55 9.05 4.20 9.43
N ASN A 56 8.50 4.74 10.52
CA ASN A 56 9.22 5.64 11.42
C ASN A 56 10.22 4.90 12.34
N TYR A 57 10.07 3.58 12.46
CA TYR A 57 10.92 2.71 13.26
C TYR A 57 11.01 1.33 12.60
N PRO A 58 12.09 0.57 12.86
CA PRO A 58 12.22 -0.78 12.33
C PRO A 58 11.15 -1.69 12.95
N VAL A 59 10.44 -2.43 12.11
CA VAL A 59 9.52 -3.50 12.51
C VAL A 59 10.12 -4.81 11.98
N PRO A 60 10.71 -5.66 12.84
CA PRO A 60 11.24 -6.94 12.42
C PRO A 60 10.11 -7.88 12.01
N ASN A 61 10.40 -8.80 11.09
CA ASN A 61 9.52 -9.90 10.68
C ASN A 61 8.13 -9.45 10.19
N LEU A 62 8.05 -8.33 9.47
CA LEU A 62 6.78 -7.81 8.93
C LEU A 62 6.15 -8.73 7.87
N ASP A 63 6.97 -9.59 7.26
CA ASP A 63 6.61 -10.61 6.27
C ASP A 63 6.25 -11.96 6.89
N GLU A 64 6.60 -12.20 8.15
CA GLU A 64 6.08 -13.33 8.92
C GLU A 64 4.66 -12.96 9.35
N SER A 65 3.67 -13.41 8.60
CA SER A 65 2.26 -13.28 9.00
C SER A 65 2.07 -13.84 10.41
N ASP A 66 1.44 -13.07 11.29
CA ASP A 66 0.97 -13.48 12.62
C ASP A 66 -0.11 -14.60 12.52
N GLU A 67 0.24 -15.74 11.93
CA GLU A 67 -0.56 -16.98 11.92
C GLU A 67 -0.24 -17.86 13.16
N GLU A 68 0.43 -17.31 14.17
CA GLU A 68 0.51 -17.90 15.51
C GLU A 68 -0.07 -16.90 16.51
N ASN A 69 -1.36 -17.03 16.86
CA ASN A 69 -1.96 -16.75 18.18
C ASN A 69 -3.50 -16.82 18.04
N ASP A 70 -4.03 -18.03 18.18
CA ASP A 70 -5.40 -18.31 18.65
C ASP A 70 -5.39 -18.33 20.18
#